data_AF-U6DA98-F1
#
_entry.id   AF-U6DA98-F1
#
_cell.length_a   1.000
_cell.length_b   1.000
_cell.length_c   1.000
_cell.angle_alpha   90.00
_cell.angle_beta   90.00
_cell.angle_gamma   90.00
#
_symmetry.space_group_name_H-M   'P 1'
#
loop_
_entity.id
_entity.type
_entity.pdbx_description
1 polymer ?
#
loop_
_entity_poly.entity_id
_entity_poly.type
_entity_poly.pdbx_seq_one_letter_code
_entity_poly.pdbx_strand_id
1 'polypeptide(L)'
;VVIGMDVAASEFYRNGKYDLDFKSPDDPARHITGEKLGELYKNFIKNYPVVSIEDPFDQDDWATWTSFLSGVNIQIVGDDLTVTNPKRIAQAVEKKACNCLLLKVNQIGSVT
;
A
#
# COMPACT_ATOMS: atom_id res chain seq x y z
N VAL A 1 1.24 -21.97 8.39
CA VAL A 1 1.20 -21.26 7.08
C VAL A 1 0.39 -20.00 7.28
N VAL A 2 0.88 -18.87 6.76
CA VAL A 2 0.25 -17.53 6.84
C VAL A 2 0.25 -16.89 5.46
N ILE A 3 -0.46 -15.78 5.28
CA ILE A 3 -0.66 -15.09 3.99
C ILE A 3 0.05 -13.73 3.99
N GLY A 4 0.73 -13.41 2.89
CA GLY A 4 1.11 -12.06 2.51
C GLY A 4 0.40 -11.67 1.21
N MET A 5 0.14 -10.39 1.02
CA MET A 5 -0.48 -9.84 -0.19
C MET A 5 0.39 -8.71 -0.74
N ASP A 6 0.54 -8.66 -2.05
CA ASP A 6 0.92 -7.45 -2.77
C ASP A 6 -0.32 -6.97 -3.52
N VAL A 7 -0.74 -5.75 -3.19
CA VAL A 7 -1.94 -5.14 -3.76
C VAL A 7 -1.59 -4.34 -5.01
N ALA A 8 -0.40 -3.72 -5.07
CA ALA A 8 -0.02 -2.77 -6.11
C ALA A 8 -1.09 -1.70 -6.37
N ALA A 9 -1.56 -1.03 -5.32
CA ALA A 9 -2.75 -0.16 -5.40
C ALA A 9 -2.59 1.06 -6.31
N SER A 10 -1.37 1.49 -6.59
CA SER A 10 -1.06 2.53 -7.58
C SER A 10 -1.63 2.20 -8.97
N GLU A 11 -1.68 0.92 -9.36
CA GLU A 11 -2.16 0.47 -10.68
C GLU A 11 -3.66 0.78 -10.90
N PHE A 12 -4.42 0.77 -9.80
CA PHE A 12 -5.86 1.02 -9.81
C PHE A 12 -6.27 2.29 -9.07
N TYR A 13 -5.32 3.16 -8.75
CA TYR A 13 -5.61 4.49 -8.23
C TYR A 13 -6.15 5.41 -9.34
N ARG A 14 -7.27 6.09 -9.07
CA ARG A 14 -7.97 6.98 -10.00
C ARG A 14 -8.46 8.21 -9.22
N ASN A 15 -7.87 9.38 -9.51
CA ASN A 15 -8.34 10.69 -9.03
C ASN A 15 -8.68 10.75 -7.51
N GLY A 16 -7.80 10.24 -6.63
CA GLY A 16 -8.05 10.25 -5.17
C GLY A 16 -8.85 9.06 -4.65
N LYS A 17 -9.18 8.09 -5.51
CA LYS A 17 -9.94 6.88 -5.18
C LYS A 17 -9.29 5.65 -5.81
N TYR A 18 -9.87 4.48 -5.54
CA TYR A 18 -9.36 3.19 -5.97
C TYR A 18 -10.43 2.40 -6.73
N ASP A 19 -10.06 1.88 -7.89
CA ASP A 19 -10.93 1.11 -8.76
C ASP A 19 -10.62 -0.40 -8.67
N LEU A 20 -11.36 -1.12 -7.84
CA LEU A 20 -11.13 -2.56 -7.65
C LEU A 20 -11.46 -3.42 -8.89
N ASP A 21 -12.02 -2.82 -9.95
CA ASP A 21 -12.31 -3.48 -11.23
C ASP A 21 -11.62 -2.77 -12.41
N PHE A 22 -10.43 -2.19 -12.18
CA PHE A 22 -9.66 -1.38 -13.15
C PHE A 22 -9.34 -2.05 -14.50
N LYS A 23 -9.48 -3.38 -14.60
CA LYS A 23 -9.27 -4.15 -15.85
C LYS A 23 -10.50 -4.15 -16.75
N SER A 24 -11.64 -3.70 -16.25
CA SER A 24 -12.88 -3.47 -16.99
C SER A 24 -12.97 -2.00 -17.41
N PRO A 25 -13.83 -1.63 -18.39
CA PRO A 25 -14.06 -0.22 -18.74
C PRO A 25 -14.33 0.63 -17.49
N ASP A 26 -13.76 1.83 -17.47
CA ASP A 26 -13.79 2.70 -16.29
C ASP A 26 -15.21 3.15 -15.95
N ASP A 27 -15.56 3.09 -14.66
CA ASP A 27 -16.81 3.58 -14.09
C ASP A 27 -16.53 4.28 -12.75
N PRO A 28 -16.44 5.62 -12.72
CA PRO A 28 -16.15 6.37 -11.51
C PRO A 28 -17.14 6.16 -10.35
N ALA A 29 -18.34 5.65 -10.61
CA ALA A 29 -19.32 5.35 -9.57
C ALA A 29 -18.90 4.15 -8.69
N ARG A 30 -18.07 3.25 -9.21
CA ARG A 30 -17.57 2.07 -8.47
C ARG A 30 -16.30 2.34 -7.65
N HIS A 31 -15.64 3.48 -7.89
CA HIS A 31 -14.40 3.83 -7.20
C HIS A 31 -14.64 4.06 -5.70
N ILE A 32 -13.76 3.52 -4.86
CA ILE A 32 -13.84 3.61 -3.40
C ILE A 32 -12.74 4.51 -2.83
N THR A 33 -12.97 5.13 -1.67
CA THR A 33 -11.94 5.93 -1.00
C THR A 33 -10.86 5.05 -0.38
N GLY A 34 -9.69 5.63 -0.09
CA GLY A 34 -8.64 4.96 0.67
C GLY A 34 -9.11 4.41 2.01
N GLU A 35 -10.01 5.12 2.71
CA GLU A 35 -10.59 4.66 3.98
C GLU A 35 -11.42 3.38 3.78
N LYS A 36 -12.29 3.34 2.76
CA LYS A 36 -13.10 2.16 2.44
C LYS A 36 -12.22 0.97 2.07
N LEU A 37 -11.14 1.22 1.34
CA LEU A 37 -10.16 0.20 0.98
C LEU A 37 -9.40 -0.31 2.22
N GLY A 38 -9.02 0.57 3.13
CA GLY A 38 -8.43 0.20 4.42
C GLY A 38 -9.37 -0.66 5.28
N GLU A 39 -10.67 -0.34 5.33
CA GLU A 39 -11.66 -1.17 6.02
C GLU A 39 -11.82 -2.56 5.37
N LEU A 40 -11.73 -2.64 4.04
CA LEU A 40 -11.70 -3.92 3.34
C LEU A 40 -10.49 -4.77 3.78
N TYR A 41 -9.30 -4.18 3.86
CA TYR A 41 -8.10 -4.89 4.33
C TYR A 41 -8.20 -5.30 5.80
N LYS A 42 -8.74 -4.45 6.68
CA LYS A 42 -9.01 -4.84 8.09
C LYS A 42 -9.92 -6.05 8.17
N ASN A 43 -10.92 -6.14 7.31
CA ASN A 43 -11.76 -7.34 7.20
C ASN A 43 -10.96 -8.56 6.71
N PHE A 44 -10.02 -8.39 5.78
CA PHE A 44 -9.13 -9.51 5.38
C PHE A 44 -8.24 -9.98 6.53
N ILE A 45 -7.61 -9.05 7.25
CA ILE A 45 -6.77 -9.35 8.43
C ILE A 45 -7.57 -10.07 9.51
N LYS A 46 -8.84 -9.69 9.72
CA LYS A 46 -9.73 -10.32 10.69
C LYS A 46 -10.14 -11.75 10.31
N ASN A 47 -10.41 -11.97 9.02
CA ASN A 47 -11.06 -13.21 8.56
C ASN A 47 -10.07 -14.25 7.99
N TYR A 48 -8.84 -13.85 7.68
CA TYR A 48 -7.80 -14.69 7.09
C TYR A 48 -6.47 -14.50 7.82
N PRO A 49 -5.54 -15.47 7.77
CA PRO A 49 -4.23 -15.36 8.44
C PRO A 49 -3.26 -14.43 7.67
N VAL A 50 -3.70 -13.22 7.33
CA VAL A 50 -2.89 -12.19 6.65
C VAL A 50 -1.97 -11.53 7.68
N VAL A 51 -0.66 -11.62 7.44
CA VAL A 51 0.38 -11.05 8.31
C VAL A 51 1.23 -9.97 7.63
N SER A 52 1.07 -9.80 6.31
CA SER A 52 1.77 -8.79 5.54
C SER A 52 0.91 -8.27 4.39
N ILE A 53 0.90 -6.95 4.18
CA ILE A 53 0.30 -6.29 3.01
C ILE A 53 1.33 -5.30 2.43
N GLU A 54 1.63 -5.47 1.15
CA GLU A 54 2.49 -4.60 0.34
C GLU A 54 1.63 -3.69 -0.55
N ASP A 55 2.06 -2.43 -0.67
CA ASP A 55 1.41 -1.35 -1.45
C ASP A 55 -0.13 -1.30 -1.34
N PRO A 56 -0.69 -1.24 -0.11
CA PRO A 56 -2.13 -1.16 0.10
C PRO A 56 -2.80 0.07 -0.53
N PHE A 57 -2.04 1.14 -0.78
CA PHE A 57 -2.52 2.43 -1.30
C PHE A 57 -1.53 2.99 -2.32
N ASP A 58 -1.96 4.01 -3.06
CA ASP A 58 -1.14 4.69 -4.06
C ASP A 58 0.18 5.22 -3.49
N GLN A 59 1.22 5.24 -4.32
CA GLN A 59 2.57 5.67 -3.97
C GLN A 59 2.67 7.08 -3.37
N ASP A 60 1.72 7.97 -3.63
CA ASP A 60 1.71 9.34 -3.11
C ASP A 60 0.56 9.62 -2.11
N ASP A 61 -0.28 8.62 -1.79
CA ASP A 61 -1.39 8.72 -0.81
C ASP A 61 -0.92 8.56 0.65
N TRP A 62 0.08 9.36 1.04
CA TRP A 62 0.75 9.29 2.34
C TRP A 62 -0.21 9.31 3.55
N ALA A 63 -1.30 10.09 3.45
CA ALA A 63 -2.25 10.24 4.53
C ALA A 63 -2.99 8.92 4.82
N THR A 64 -3.40 8.21 3.77
CA THR A 64 -4.10 6.93 3.90
C THR A 64 -3.16 5.84 4.41
N TRP A 65 -1.91 5.78 3.92
CA TRP A 65 -0.88 4.89 4.46
C TRP A 65 -0.69 5.05 5.98
N THR A 66 -0.45 6.29 6.44
CA THR A 66 -0.26 6.59 7.87
C THR A 66 -1.50 6.23 8.69
N SER A 67 -2.70 6.59 8.20
CA SER A 67 -3.95 6.27 8.89
C SER A 67 -4.15 4.77 9.04
N PHE A 68 -3.91 4.01 7.96
CA PHE A 68 -4.07 2.56 7.96
C PHE A 68 -3.06 1.87 8.88
N LEU A 69 -1.77 2.21 8.81
CA LEU A 69 -0.74 1.62 9.67
C LEU A 69 -1.06 1.83 11.15
N SER A 70 -1.61 2.98 11.52
CA SER A 70 -1.99 3.27 12.91
C SER A 70 -3.11 2.36 13.45
N GLY A 71 -3.89 1.75 12.57
CA GLY A 71 -5.04 0.92 12.90
C GLY A 71 -4.82 -0.59 12.77
N VAL A 72 -3.62 -1.04 12.39
CA VAL A 72 -3.29 -2.45 12.20
C VAL A 72 -1.97 -2.83 12.89
N ASN A 73 -1.83 -4.11 13.24
CA ASN A 73 -0.61 -4.63 13.88
C ASN A 73 -0.03 -5.80 13.06
N ILE A 74 0.18 -5.56 11.76
CA ILE A 74 0.79 -6.50 10.82
C ILE A 74 1.93 -5.81 10.06
N GLN A 75 2.65 -6.55 9.23
CA GLN A 75 3.65 -5.98 8.34
C GLN A 75 2.98 -5.19 7.20
N ILE A 76 3.35 -3.93 7.03
CA ILE A 76 2.95 -3.06 5.92
C ILE A 76 4.21 -2.71 5.15
N VAL A 77 4.31 -3.20 3.92
CA VAL A 77 5.50 -3.11 3.07
C VAL A 77 5.32 -1.96 2.09
N GLY A 78 6.31 -1.06 2.02
CA GLY A 78 6.38 -0.05 0.96
C GLY A 78 7.29 -0.51 -0.16
N ASP A 79 6.74 -0.67 -1.37
CA ASP A 79 7.46 -0.92 -2.61
C ASP A 79 7.45 0.34 -3.48
N ASP A 80 6.40 0.62 -4.23
CA ASP A 80 6.28 1.85 -5.05
C ASP A 80 6.24 3.11 -4.19
N LEU A 81 5.75 3.00 -2.94
CA LEU A 81 5.83 4.09 -1.97
C LEU A 81 7.29 4.55 -1.74
N THR A 82 8.23 3.60 -1.72
CA THR A 82 9.63 3.86 -1.32
C THR A 82 10.62 3.80 -2.49
N VAL A 83 10.32 3.02 -3.53
CA VAL A 83 11.15 2.73 -4.72
C VAL A 83 12.63 2.51 -4.39
N THR A 84 12.92 1.84 -3.27
CA THR A 84 14.28 1.65 -2.74
C THR A 84 15.08 2.98 -2.63
N ASN A 85 14.41 4.13 -2.50
CA ASN A 85 14.99 5.46 -2.52
C ASN A 85 15.14 6.02 -1.09
N PRO A 86 16.37 6.34 -0.63
CA PRO A 86 16.60 6.82 0.74
C PRO A 86 15.76 8.04 1.16
N LYS A 87 15.45 8.95 0.23
CA LYS A 87 14.61 10.13 0.54
C LYS A 87 13.16 9.75 0.81
N ARG A 88 12.59 8.87 -0.01
CA ARG A 88 11.21 8.38 0.19
C ARG A 88 11.12 7.47 1.41
N ILE A 89 12.15 6.67 1.67
CA ILE A 89 12.27 5.86 2.90
C ILE A 89 12.28 6.77 4.14
N ALA A 90 13.11 7.82 4.15
CA ALA A 90 13.15 8.77 5.26
C ALA A 90 11.79 9.43 5.49
N GLN A 91 11.09 9.81 4.42
CA GLN A 91 9.73 10.35 4.49
C GLN A 91 8.72 9.32 5.02
N ALA A 92 8.79 8.06 4.58
CA ALA A 92 7.93 6.99 5.06
C ALA A 92 8.11 6.72 6.56
N VAL A 93 9.36 6.79 7.04
CA VAL A 93 9.68 6.69 8.47
C VAL A 93 9.12 7.89 9.24
N GLU A 94 9.34 9.12 8.78
CA GLU A 94 8.83 10.34 9.43
C GLU A 94 7.31 10.32 9.56
N LYS A 95 6.63 9.93 8.47
CA LYS A 95 5.16 9.88 8.41
C LYS A 95 4.57 8.62 9.05
N LYS A 96 5.38 7.63 9.43
CA LYS A 96 4.92 6.30 9.86
C LYS A 96 3.96 5.71 8.82
N ALA A 97 4.37 5.71 7.56
CA ALA A 97 3.54 5.27 6.44
C ALA A 97 3.58 3.74 6.28
N CYS A 98 4.74 3.11 6.45
CA CYS A 98 4.92 1.66 6.42
C CYS A 98 5.90 1.22 7.52
N ASN A 99 6.02 -0.08 7.77
CA ASN A 99 6.96 -0.65 8.77
C ASN A 99 7.90 -1.72 8.17
N CYS A 100 7.86 -1.92 6.86
CA CYS A 100 8.74 -2.79 6.11
C CYS A 100 9.07 -2.16 4.75
N LEU A 101 10.29 -2.42 4.26
CA LEU A 101 10.79 -1.96 2.97
C LEU A 101 10.89 -3.16 2.03
N LEU A 102 10.32 -3.06 0.83
CA LEU A 102 10.71 -3.96 -0.25
C LEU A 102 11.98 -3.41 -0.92
N LEU A 103 13.04 -4.21 -0.94
CA LEU A 103 14.33 -3.80 -1.47
C LEU A 103 14.55 -4.40 -2.86
N LYS A 104 14.50 -3.56 -3.89
CA LYS A 104 14.78 -3.92 -5.29
C LYS A 104 16.05 -3.20 -5.75
N VAL A 105 17.16 -3.93 -5.86
CA VAL A 105 18.46 -3.36 -6.23
C VAL A 105 18.45 -2.57 -7.55
N ASN A 106 17.59 -2.95 -8.49
CA ASN A 106 17.45 -2.26 -9.78
C ASN A 106 16.65 -0.96 -9.70
N GLN A 107 15.89 -0.70 -8.62
CA GLN A 107 15.25 0.61 -8.41
C GLN A 107 16.25 1.67 -7.96
N ILE A 108 17.28 1.28 -7.19
CA ILE A 108 18.33 2.21 -6.73
C ILE A 108 19.56 2.23 -7.65
N GLY A 109 19.80 1.14 -8.40
CA GLY A 109 20.78 1.08 -9.49
C GLY A 109 22.19 0.64 -9.10
N SER A 110 22.47 0.41 -7.81
CA SER A 110 23.75 -0.07 -7.28
C SER A 110 23.57 -0.88 -5.99
N VAL A 111 24.60 -1.64 -5.61
CA VAL A 111 24.63 -2.33 -4.31
C VAL A 111 24.96 -1.38 -3.15
N THR A 112 25.69 -0.29 -3.44
CA THR A 112 26.08 0.76 -2.48
C THR A 112 25.49 2.10 -2.88
#